data_AF-A0AAF0CBL5-F1
#
_entry.id   AF-A0AAF0CBL5-F1
#
_cell.length_a   1.000
_cell.length_b   1.000
_cell.length_c   1.000
_cell.angle_alpha   90.00
_cell.angle_beta   90.00
_cell.angle_gamma   90.00
#
_symmetry.space_group_name_H-M   'P 1'
#
loop_
_entity.id
_entity.type
_entity.pdbx_description
1 polymer ?
#
loop_
_entity_poly.entity_id
_entity_poly.type
_entity_poly.pdbx_seq_one_letter_code
_entity_poly.pdbx_strand_id
1 'polypeptide(L)'
;MQTRIITALLLIILPLSLQAEIANFKSHLLNITADKEKISGTFVPDTGRQTGNKTITAPAEKQAALLFSSVEKAQGEFELSVEVHGKTLTASVDKYSKSAKLNAVDTKGETVFINAKDRRQLEALSKAYEQLGYGDDSDAANMLKRLLSLWAQTPDDVSLQRSIDGVSTSAYQSLCSYEGLELAASHDGNQCGYDDPECTSLALVGSRGSNTESFINGQWTTAEPDHVPYVRQRGECYGNCGGGCPSGNQILTRDCLNHDQCVRNGHSLASGWCNDDFTYTFDDAIFAPECPGTD
;
A
#
# COMPACT_ATOMS: atom_id res chain seq x y z
N MET A 1 30.18 -69.46 16.92
CA MET A 1 28.74 -69.66 17.20
C MET A 1 28.17 -68.29 17.56
N GLN A 2 27.65 -67.50 16.62
CA GLN A 2 26.29 -67.58 16.06
C GLN A 2 25.19 -67.63 17.14
N THR A 3 24.53 -66.50 17.41
CA THR A 3 23.05 -66.24 17.42
C THR A 3 22.69 -65.04 18.30
N ARG A 4 22.14 -63.97 17.68
CA ARG A 4 20.76 -63.42 17.76
C ARG A 4 20.60 -62.29 18.81
N ILE A 5 20.54 -61.02 18.39
CA ILE A 5 19.34 -60.25 17.98
C ILE A 5 18.24 -60.26 19.06
N ILE A 6 18.01 -59.09 19.69
CA ILE A 6 16.72 -58.38 19.77
C ILE A 6 17.05 -56.91 20.10
N THR A 7 16.87 -56.03 19.12
CA THR A 7 16.88 -54.57 19.29
C THR A 7 15.45 -54.16 19.64
N ALA A 8 15.24 -53.61 20.83
CA ALA A 8 13.95 -53.03 21.21
C ALA A 8 13.77 -51.69 20.47
N LEU A 9 12.80 -51.69 19.57
CA LEU A 9 12.35 -50.55 18.78
C LEU A 9 11.36 -49.74 19.63
N LEU A 10 11.77 -48.59 20.15
CA LEU A 10 10.84 -47.62 20.74
C LEU A 10 10.60 -46.51 19.69
N LEU A 11 9.56 -46.69 18.87
CA LEU A 11 9.01 -45.62 18.03
C LEU A 11 8.31 -44.61 18.95
N ILE A 12 8.93 -43.44 19.14
CA ILE A 12 8.20 -42.23 19.54
C ILE A 12 7.75 -41.58 18.24
N ILE A 13 6.47 -41.77 17.91
CA ILE A 13 5.77 -41.05 16.85
C ILE A 13 5.55 -39.63 17.38
N LEU A 14 6.44 -38.72 17.02
CA LEU A 14 6.17 -37.28 17.05
C LEU A 14 5.41 -36.92 15.77
N PRO A 15 4.29 -36.19 15.84
CA PRO A 15 3.60 -35.74 14.64
C PRO A 15 4.48 -34.79 13.85
N LEU A 16 4.87 -35.22 12.65
CA LEU A 16 5.35 -34.40 11.54
C LEU A 16 4.20 -33.47 11.09
N SER A 17 3.93 -32.42 11.84
CA SER A 17 3.05 -31.34 11.42
C SER A 17 3.54 -30.02 12.01
N LEU A 18 4.77 -29.66 11.64
CA LEU A 18 5.27 -28.29 11.71
C LEU A 18 6.39 -28.13 10.67
N GLN A 19 6.10 -28.57 9.43
CA GLN A 19 6.87 -28.09 8.29
C GLN A 19 6.34 -26.70 7.97
N ALA A 20 7.11 -25.72 8.43
CA ALA A 20 7.27 -24.40 7.85
C ALA A 20 6.46 -24.16 6.56
N GLU A 21 5.35 -23.45 6.69
CA GLU A 21 4.87 -22.59 5.60
C GLU A 21 5.83 -21.42 5.47
N ILE A 22 7.04 -21.69 4.94
CA ILE A 22 7.77 -20.67 4.20
C ILE A 22 7.01 -20.58 2.88
N ALA A 23 6.06 -19.65 2.83
CA ALA A 23 5.44 -19.23 1.59
C ALA A 23 6.56 -18.97 0.58
N ASN A 24 6.42 -19.63 -0.55
CA ASN A 24 7.33 -19.67 -1.68
C ASN A 24 7.37 -18.28 -2.35
N PHE A 25 8.10 -17.32 -1.76
CA PHE A 25 8.37 -16.01 -2.37
C PHE A 25 9.40 -16.22 -3.50
N LYS A 26 8.90 -16.35 -4.73
CA LYS A 26 9.75 -16.27 -5.92
C LYS A 26 10.38 -14.88 -5.96
N SER A 27 11.69 -14.85 -6.15
CA SER A 27 12.56 -13.70 -5.89
C SER A 27 12.29 -12.53 -6.86
N HIS A 28 11.68 -11.46 -6.34
CA HIS A 28 11.86 -10.12 -6.89
C HIS A 28 13.31 -9.69 -6.68
N LEU A 29 14.00 -9.22 -7.73
CA LEU A 29 15.36 -8.70 -7.57
C LEU A 29 15.27 -7.21 -7.25
N LEU A 30 15.55 -6.86 -5.99
CA LEU A 30 15.62 -5.49 -5.49
C LEU A 30 17.08 -5.19 -5.13
N ASN A 31 17.73 -4.36 -5.95
CA ASN A 31 19.08 -3.88 -5.69
C ASN A 31 19.01 -2.45 -5.19
N ILE A 32 19.52 -2.20 -3.99
CA ILE A 32 19.45 -0.89 -3.33
C ILE A 32 20.85 -0.41 -2.96
N THR A 33 21.08 0.86 -3.22
CA THR A 33 22.17 1.66 -2.62
C THR A 33 21.51 2.66 -1.67
N ALA A 34 21.82 2.56 -0.39
CA ALA A 34 21.28 3.42 0.65
C ALA A 34 22.37 4.02 1.53
N ASP A 35 22.17 5.28 1.88
CA ASP A 35 22.80 5.98 2.99
C ASP A 35 21.72 6.77 3.76
N LYS A 36 22.14 7.60 4.73
CA LYS A 36 21.21 8.34 5.58
C LYS A 36 20.36 9.37 4.84
N GLU A 37 20.86 9.95 3.76
CA GLU A 37 20.21 11.05 3.05
C GLU A 37 19.68 10.60 1.69
N LYS A 38 20.11 9.43 1.21
CA LYS A 38 19.81 8.96 -0.13
C LYS A 38 19.53 7.47 -0.16
N ILE A 39 18.44 7.12 -0.81
CA ILE A 39 18.15 5.75 -1.23
C ILE A 39 17.91 5.72 -2.73
N SER A 40 18.47 4.73 -3.41
CA SER A 40 18.26 4.53 -4.84
C SER A 40 18.36 3.06 -5.18
N GLY A 41 17.70 2.64 -6.23
CA GLY A 41 17.71 1.22 -6.56
C GLY A 41 17.07 0.87 -7.87
N THR A 42 17.08 -0.43 -8.11
CA THR A 42 16.47 -1.06 -9.25
C THR A 42 15.63 -2.23 -8.77
N PHE A 43 14.38 -2.27 -9.20
CA PHE A 43 13.46 -3.36 -8.92
C PHE A 43 13.04 -4.07 -10.19
N VAL A 44 13.26 -5.38 -10.23
CA VAL A 44 12.80 -6.23 -11.33
C VAL A 44 11.63 -7.07 -10.81
N PRO A 45 10.39 -6.78 -11.25
CA PRO A 45 9.23 -7.57 -10.84
C PRO A 45 9.33 -8.99 -11.39
N ASP A 46 9.11 -10.01 -10.55
CA ASP A 46 8.85 -11.37 -11.04
C ASP A 46 7.47 -11.41 -11.71
N THR A 47 7.36 -12.16 -12.80
CA THR A 47 6.10 -12.41 -13.53
C THR A 47 5.69 -13.89 -13.49
N GLY A 48 6.30 -14.70 -12.62
CA GLY A 48 6.48 -16.13 -12.85
C GLY A 48 5.28 -16.96 -13.35
N ARG A 49 5.25 -17.29 -14.66
CA ARG A 49 5.30 -18.69 -15.17
C ARG A 49 5.45 -18.77 -16.70
N GLN A 50 6.58 -19.31 -17.18
CA GLN A 50 6.48 -20.37 -18.19
C GLN A 50 6.31 -21.69 -17.43
N THR A 51 5.11 -22.25 -17.46
CA THR A 51 4.91 -23.67 -17.15
C THR A 51 4.61 -24.43 -18.42
N GLY A 52 5.32 -25.53 -18.59
CA GLY A 52 4.99 -26.59 -19.53
C GLY A 52 5.65 -26.40 -20.90
N ASN A 53 6.60 -27.29 -21.18
CA ASN A 53 7.19 -27.57 -22.49
C ASN A 53 6.37 -27.07 -23.69
N LYS A 54 6.64 -25.84 -24.13
CA LYS A 54 6.36 -25.40 -25.49
C LYS A 54 7.37 -24.32 -25.80
N THR A 55 8.27 -24.63 -26.73
CA THR A 55 9.15 -23.65 -27.33
C THR A 55 8.29 -22.55 -27.93
N ILE A 56 8.17 -21.43 -27.22
CA ILE A 56 7.63 -20.20 -27.75
C ILE A 56 8.84 -19.29 -27.96
N THR A 57 9.25 -19.16 -29.22
CA THR A 57 10.13 -18.08 -29.64
C THR A 57 9.31 -16.78 -29.59
N ALA A 58 9.19 -16.20 -28.41
CA ALA A 58 8.76 -14.82 -28.25
C ALA A 58 10.03 -13.96 -28.11
N PRO A 59 10.17 -12.84 -28.82
CA PRO A 59 11.20 -11.88 -28.49
C PRO A 59 10.96 -11.46 -27.03
N ALA A 60 11.99 -11.59 -26.20
CA ALA A 60 11.93 -11.14 -24.81
C ALA A 60 11.40 -9.71 -24.78
N GLU A 61 10.17 -9.51 -24.29
CA GLU A 61 9.80 -8.23 -23.71
C GLU A 61 10.86 -7.97 -22.65
N LYS A 62 11.75 -7.01 -22.92
CA LYS A 62 12.70 -6.56 -21.91
C LYS A 62 11.88 -6.16 -20.70
N GLN A 63 12.01 -6.92 -19.63
CA GLN A 63 11.42 -6.63 -18.34
C GLN A 63 11.87 -5.22 -17.97
N ALA A 64 10.94 -4.28 -17.90
CA ALA A 64 11.25 -2.91 -17.53
C ALA A 64 11.49 -2.88 -16.03
N ALA A 65 12.76 -2.89 -15.64
CA ALA A 65 13.15 -2.65 -14.27
C ALA A 65 12.65 -1.26 -13.86
N LEU A 66 12.09 -1.14 -12.65
CA LEU A 66 11.82 0.18 -12.06
C LEU A 66 13.13 0.75 -11.57
N LEU A 67 13.42 1.98 -11.94
CA LEU A 67 14.47 2.78 -11.31
C LEU A 67 13.82 3.70 -10.30
N PHE A 68 14.43 3.84 -9.13
CA PHE A 68 13.94 4.77 -8.13
C PHE A 68 15.06 5.47 -7.39
N SER A 69 14.77 6.67 -6.90
CA SER A 69 15.62 7.41 -5.99
C SER A 69 14.78 8.28 -5.07
N SER A 70 15.24 8.46 -3.84
CA SER A 70 14.78 9.47 -2.89
C SER A 70 15.99 10.09 -2.22
N VAL A 71 16.04 11.42 -2.16
CA VAL A 71 17.14 12.18 -1.59
C VAL A 71 16.58 13.26 -0.68
N GLU A 72 17.06 13.31 0.56
CA GLU A 72 16.91 14.45 1.45
C GLU A 72 18.00 15.49 1.11
N LYS A 73 17.64 16.56 0.40
CA LYS A 73 18.59 17.59 -0.06
C LYS A 73 19.00 18.55 1.07
N ALA A 74 18.08 18.76 1.99
CA ALA A 74 18.24 19.48 3.24
C ALA A 74 17.30 18.83 4.25
N GLN A 75 17.51 19.08 5.54
CA GLN A 75 16.64 18.52 6.58
C GLN A 75 15.17 18.78 6.24
N GLY A 76 14.36 17.72 6.17
CA GLY A 76 12.94 17.79 5.85
C GLY A 76 12.58 18.09 4.38
N GLU A 77 13.55 18.25 3.48
CA GLU A 77 13.36 18.52 2.04
C GLU A 77 13.75 17.31 1.19
N PHE A 78 12.76 16.66 0.55
CA PHE A 78 12.92 15.41 -0.18
C PHE A 78 12.65 15.57 -1.66
N GLU A 79 13.44 14.87 -2.47
CA GLU A 79 13.29 14.81 -3.92
C GLU A 79 13.34 13.37 -4.38
N LEU A 80 12.26 12.95 -5.05
CA LEU A 80 12.00 11.57 -5.41
C LEU A 80 11.77 11.43 -6.90
N SER A 81 12.18 10.28 -7.44
CA SER A 81 11.93 9.88 -8.82
C SER A 81 11.70 8.38 -8.89
N VAL A 82 10.67 7.95 -9.62
CA VAL A 82 10.40 6.54 -9.94
C VAL A 82 10.07 6.42 -11.43
N GLU A 83 10.77 5.53 -12.12
CA GLU A 83 10.50 5.21 -13.53
C GLU A 83 9.68 3.93 -13.64
N VAL A 84 8.46 4.03 -14.18
CA VAL A 84 7.53 2.91 -14.37
C VAL A 84 6.95 2.92 -15.77
N HIS A 85 7.12 1.83 -16.53
CA HIS A 85 6.63 1.68 -17.91
C HIS A 85 6.87 2.90 -18.84
N GLY A 86 8.04 3.52 -18.77
CA GLY A 86 8.37 4.70 -19.58
C GLY A 86 7.73 6.01 -19.11
N LYS A 87 7.18 6.03 -17.89
CA LYS A 87 6.74 7.21 -17.16
C LYS A 87 7.75 7.53 -16.07
N THR A 88 7.95 8.81 -15.81
CA THR A 88 8.74 9.29 -14.67
C THR A 88 7.80 9.98 -13.70
N LEU A 89 7.66 9.40 -12.51
CA LEU A 89 6.95 9.97 -11.38
C LEU A 89 7.96 10.72 -10.51
N THR A 90 7.67 11.97 -10.18
CA THR A 90 8.55 12.77 -9.32
C THR A 90 7.77 13.41 -8.19
N ALA A 91 8.42 13.60 -7.05
CA ALA A 91 7.90 14.42 -5.97
C ALA A 91 9.01 15.28 -5.37
N SER A 92 8.69 16.55 -5.12
CA SER A 92 9.47 17.44 -4.26
C SER A 92 8.62 17.70 -3.02
N VAL A 93 9.14 17.42 -1.82
CA VAL A 93 8.42 17.55 -0.55
C VAL A 93 9.24 18.36 0.43
N ASP A 94 8.65 19.39 1.03
CA ASP A 94 9.18 20.11 2.17
C ASP A 94 8.24 19.88 3.37
N LYS A 95 8.70 19.05 4.31
CA LYS A 95 7.93 18.70 5.52
C LYS A 95 7.70 19.91 6.42
N TYR A 96 8.59 20.90 6.43
CA TYR A 96 8.51 22.05 7.34
C TYR A 96 7.55 23.12 6.84
N SER A 97 7.61 23.44 5.55
CA SER A 97 6.59 24.28 4.92
C SER A 97 5.30 23.52 4.62
N LYS A 98 5.26 22.20 4.89
CA LYS A 98 4.19 21.27 4.52
C LYS A 98 3.81 21.40 3.04
N SER A 99 4.77 21.64 2.15
CA SER A 99 4.48 21.79 0.73
C SER A 99 4.98 20.59 -0.06
N ALA A 100 4.23 20.19 -1.07
CA ALA A 100 4.67 19.13 -1.98
C ALA A 100 4.28 19.45 -3.42
N LYS A 101 5.11 19.01 -4.35
CA LYS A 101 4.81 19.05 -5.77
C LYS A 101 5.02 17.67 -6.35
N LEU A 102 3.95 17.10 -6.89
CA LEU A 102 3.97 15.80 -7.55
C LEU A 102 3.82 15.99 -9.05
N ASN A 103 4.44 15.11 -9.83
CA ASN A 103 4.35 15.13 -11.27
C ASN A 103 4.47 13.71 -11.83
N ALA A 104 3.87 13.49 -13.01
CA ALA A 104 3.97 12.27 -13.76
C ALA A 104 4.06 12.61 -15.24
N VAL A 105 5.18 12.28 -15.88
CA VAL A 105 5.43 12.60 -17.29
C VAL A 105 5.87 11.37 -18.08
N ASP A 106 5.62 11.36 -19.40
CA ASP A 106 6.19 10.38 -20.30
C ASP A 106 7.63 10.74 -20.74
N THR A 107 8.20 9.96 -21.66
CA THR A 107 9.55 10.19 -22.20
C THR A 107 9.71 11.48 -23.00
N LYS A 108 8.61 12.15 -23.35
CA LYS A 108 8.61 13.46 -24.03
C LYS A 108 8.37 14.61 -23.06
N GLY A 109 8.12 14.32 -21.78
CA GLY A 109 7.77 15.32 -20.77
C GLY A 109 6.29 15.70 -20.76
N GLU A 110 5.42 14.96 -21.46
CA GLU A 110 3.98 15.20 -21.45
C GLU A 110 3.33 14.59 -20.20
N THR A 111 2.38 15.30 -19.60
CA THR A 111 1.64 14.83 -18.41
C THR A 111 0.90 13.53 -18.70
N VAL A 112 1.01 12.56 -17.80
CA VAL A 112 0.36 11.25 -17.93
C VAL A 112 -0.34 10.80 -16.65
N PHE A 113 -1.32 9.91 -16.83
CA PHE A 113 -1.98 9.19 -15.75
C PHE A 113 -1.29 7.84 -15.49
N ILE A 114 -1.42 7.34 -14.26
CA ILE A 114 -1.01 5.99 -13.86
C ILE A 114 -2.15 5.03 -14.18
N ASN A 115 -1.88 3.95 -14.92
CA ASN A 115 -2.88 2.90 -15.16
C ASN A 115 -2.74 1.73 -14.19
N ALA A 116 -3.66 0.75 -14.25
CA ALA A 116 -3.65 -0.43 -13.40
C ALA A 116 -2.35 -1.28 -13.48
N LYS A 117 -1.64 -1.28 -14.62
CA LYS A 117 -0.36 -2.00 -14.76
C LYS A 117 0.75 -1.27 -13.99
N ASP A 118 0.76 0.06 -14.06
CA ASP A 118 1.69 0.91 -13.33
C ASP A 118 1.46 0.74 -11.82
N ARG A 119 0.20 0.85 -11.35
CA ARG A 119 -0.18 0.64 -9.94
C ARG A 119 0.31 -0.68 -9.37
N ARG A 120 0.07 -1.80 -10.07
CA ARG A 120 0.52 -3.13 -9.63
C ARG A 120 2.04 -3.23 -9.50
N GLN A 121 2.80 -2.56 -10.38
CA GLN A 121 4.26 -2.59 -10.32
C GLN A 121 4.78 -1.73 -9.15
N LEU A 122 4.15 -0.59 -8.88
CA LEU A 122 4.43 0.27 -7.74
C LEU A 122 4.09 -0.42 -6.42
N GLU A 123 2.94 -1.10 -6.35
CA GLU A 123 2.53 -1.90 -5.19
C GLU A 123 3.52 -3.04 -4.91
N ALA A 124 3.96 -3.76 -5.96
CA ALA A 124 4.96 -4.81 -5.81
C ALA A 124 6.32 -4.27 -5.32
N LEU A 125 6.74 -3.10 -5.80
CA LEU A 125 7.92 -2.41 -5.30
C LEU A 125 7.74 -1.99 -3.84
N SER A 126 6.62 -1.35 -3.49
CA SER A 126 6.30 -0.93 -2.12
C SER A 126 6.36 -2.12 -1.14
N LYS A 127 5.70 -3.24 -1.46
CA LYS A 127 5.73 -4.46 -0.64
C LYS A 127 7.13 -5.04 -0.50
N ALA A 128 7.88 -5.15 -1.60
CA ALA A 128 9.25 -5.68 -1.56
C ALA A 128 10.17 -4.77 -0.75
N TYR A 129 10.00 -3.46 -0.86
CA TYR A 129 10.76 -2.46 -0.14
C TYR A 129 10.49 -2.52 1.37
N GLU A 130 9.23 -2.64 1.77
CA GLU A 130 8.82 -2.80 3.18
C GLU A 130 9.32 -4.12 3.78
N GLN A 131 9.22 -5.24 3.04
CA GLN A 131 9.71 -6.54 3.51
C GLN A 131 11.20 -6.57 3.81
N LEU A 132 11.99 -5.69 3.18
CA LEU A 132 13.42 -5.56 3.46
C LEU A 132 13.73 -4.62 4.63
N GLY A 133 12.74 -3.91 5.19
CA GLY A 133 12.89 -3.06 6.36
C GLY A 133 13.46 -1.67 6.10
N TYR A 134 13.65 -1.26 4.84
CA TYR A 134 14.31 0.01 4.51
C TYR A 134 13.52 1.26 4.93
N GLY A 135 12.20 1.15 5.11
CA GLY A 135 11.34 2.29 5.44
C GLY A 135 11.70 3.01 6.73
N ASP A 136 12.42 2.35 7.64
CA ASP A 136 12.75 2.87 8.97
C ASP A 136 14.23 3.30 9.10
N ASP A 137 15.04 3.09 8.05
CA ASP A 137 16.49 3.31 8.07
C ASP A 137 16.89 4.78 7.82
N SER A 138 16.03 5.55 7.15
CA SER A 138 16.23 7.00 6.93
C SER A 138 14.95 7.75 6.57
N ASP A 139 14.97 9.07 6.77
CA ASP A 139 13.87 9.97 6.40
C ASP A 139 13.57 9.92 4.88
N ALA A 140 14.62 9.87 4.04
CA ALA A 140 14.49 9.70 2.60
C ALA A 140 13.83 8.36 2.25
N ALA A 141 14.15 7.30 2.99
CA ALA A 141 13.60 5.97 2.80
C ALA A 141 12.12 5.88 3.24
N ASN A 142 11.76 6.53 4.35
CA ASN A 142 10.38 6.63 4.81
C ASN A 142 9.52 7.43 3.80
N MET A 143 10.04 8.56 3.29
CA MET A 143 9.33 9.35 2.29
C MET A 143 9.10 8.57 0.98
N LEU A 144 10.08 7.76 0.56
CA LEU A 144 9.91 6.86 -0.59
C LEU A 144 8.79 5.84 -0.36
N LYS A 145 8.76 5.19 0.82
CA LYS A 145 7.70 4.25 1.21
C LYS A 145 6.31 4.89 1.09
N ARG A 146 6.13 6.09 1.68
CA ARG A 146 4.87 6.84 1.64
C ARG A 146 4.41 7.13 0.22
N LEU A 147 5.28 7.67 -0.62
CA LEU A 147 4.94 8.06 -1.99
C LEU A 147 4.72 6.87 -2.92
N LEU A 148 5.47 5.78 -2.76
CA LEU A 148 5.20 4.53 -3.47
C LEU A 148 3.81 3.99 -3.15
N SER A 149 3.43 4.02 -1.87
CA SER A 149 2.12 3.58 -1.41
C SER A 149 0.99 4.47 -1.96
N LEU A 150 1.16 5.80 -1.93
CA LEU A 150 0.22 6.76 -2.51
C LEU A 150 0.06 6.59 -4.03
N TRP A 151 1.17 6.48 -4.78
CA TRP A 151 1.13 6.29 -6.22
C TRP A 151 0.54 4.95 -6.63
N ALA A 152 0.77 3.89 -5.86
CA ALA A 152 0.15 2.59 -6.08
C ALA A 152 -1.38 2.64 -5.94
N GLN A 153 -1.91 3.56 -5.14
CA GLN A 153 -3.35 3.77 -4.95
C GLN A 153 -3.97 4.77 -5.94
N THR A 154 -3.17 5.49 -6.74
CA THR A 154 -3.70 6.59 -7.57
C THR A 154 -4.62 6.10 -8.70
N PRO A 155 -5.89 6.54 -8.75
CA PRO A 155 -6.84 6.25 -9.84
C PRO A 155 -6.31 6.64 -11.22
N ASP A 156 -6.77 5.99 -12.29
CA ASP A 156 -6.27 6.23 -13.66
C ASP A 156 -6.86 7.45 -14.36
N ASP A 157 -7.80 8.13 -13.71
CA ASP A 157 -8.40 9.40 -14.10
C ASP A 157 -8.05 10.54 -13.13
N VAL A 158 -7.30 10.28 -12.06
CA VAL A 158 -6.77 11.31 -11.15
C VAL A 158 -5.36 11.72 -11.59
N SER A 159 -5.19 13.02 -11.84
CA SER A 159 -3.87 13.57 -12.16
C SER A 159 -2.95 13.53 -10.95
N LEU A 160 -1.75 12.98 -11.15
CA LEU A 160 -0.63 13.11 -10.22
C LEU A 160 0.05 14.46 -10.27
N GLN A 161 -0.11 15.22 -11.36
CA GLN A 161 0.47 16.55 -11.43
C GLN A 161 -0.32 17.49 -10.53
N ARG A 162 0.26 17.83 -9.37
CA ARG A 162 -0.37 18.71 -8.38
C ARG A 162 0.65 19.42 -7.51
N SER A 163 0.23 20.57 -7.00
CA SER A 163 0.87 21.26 -5.89
C SER A 163 -0.02 21.13 -4.67
N ILE A 164 0.57 20.72 -3.56
CA ILE A 164 -0.06 20.57 -2.27
C ILE A 164 0.53 21.66 -1.40
N ASP A 165 -0.34 22.52 -0.87
CA ASP A 165 -0.01 23.43 0.21
C ASP A 165 -0.63 22.89 1.48
N GLY A 166 0.12 22.04 2.16
CA GLY A 166 -0.27 21.48 3.43
C GLY A 166 -0.50 22.55 4.48
N VAL A 167 -0.05 23.81 4.42
CA VAL A 167 -0.47 24.78 5.45
C VAL A 167 -1.95 25.15 5.29
N SER A 168 -2.42 25.29 4.05
CA SER A 168 -3.83 25.56 3.78
C SER A 168 -4.71 24.29 3.73
N THR A 169 -4.12 23.11 3.50
CA THR A 169 -4.84 21.83 3.48
C THR A 169 -4.63 20.92 4.69
N SER A 170 -3.63 21.14 5.57
CA SER A 170 -3.28 20.26 6.73
C SER A 170 -4.26 20.27 7.89
N ALA A 171 -5.53 20.17 7.56
CA ALA A 171 -6.58 19.70 8.42
C ALA A 171 -6.57 18.16 8.52
N TYR A 172 -5.46 17.47 8.22
CA TYR A 172 -5.40 16.02 8.46
C TYR A 172 -5.85 15.74 9.88
N GLN A 173 -6.96 15.02 10.00
CA GLN A 173 -7.50 14.65 11.28
C GLN A 173 -6.88 13.31 11.65
N SER A 174 -5.78 13.37 12.42
CA SER A 174 -5.11 12.18 12.91
C SER A 174 -6.07 11.32 13.74
N LEU A 175 -6.06 10.02 13.47
CA LEU A 175 -6.86 9.01 14.17
C LEU A 175 -6.02 8.14 15.10
N CYS A 176 -4.77 8.51 15.41
CA CYS A 176 -3.89 7.67 16.23
C CYS A 176 -4.48 7.33 17.61
N SER A 177 -5.20 8.27 18.24
CA SER A 177 -5.86 8.03 19.52
C SER A 177 -7.13 7.16 19.44
N TYR A 178 -7.53 6.79 18.23
CA TYR A 178 -8.72 5.98 17.95
C TYR A 178 -8.38 4.59 17.42
N GLU A 179 -7.09 4.22 17.38
CA GLU A 179 -6.68 2.87 17.05
C GLU A 179 -7.45 1.83 17.90
N GLY A 180 -7.98 0.81 17.24
CA GLY A 180 -8.74 -0.25 17.89
C GLY A 180 -10.16 0.15 18.31
N LEU A 181 -10.61 1.35 17.94
CA LEU A 181 -11.99 1.80 18.12
C LEU A 181 -12.76 1.74 16.80
N GLU A 182 -14.07 1.51 16.91
CA GLU A 182 -14.98 1.63 15.78
C GLU A 182 -15.37 3.09 15.60
N LEU A 183 -15.09 3.65 14.42
CA LEU A 183 -15.52 4.98 14.02
C LEU A 183 -16.47 4.89 12.83
N ALA A 184 -17.39 5.85 12.74
CA ALA A 184 -18.09 6.08 11.48
C ALA A 184 -17.07 6.44 10.41
N ALA A 185 -17.09 5.71 9.30
CA ALA A 185 -16.39 6.01 8.07
C ALA A 185 -17.46 6.25 7.02
N SER A 186 -17.40 7.39 6.36
CA SER A 186 -18.44 7.88 5.44
C SER A 186 -17.78 8.33 4.15
N HIS A 187 -18.46 8.12 3.03
CA HIS A 187 -18.17 8.78 1.76
C HIS A 187 -19.47 9.34 1.18
N ASP A 188 -19.39 10.12 0.12
CA ASP A 188 -20.53 10.36 -0.75
C ASP A 188 -20.42 9.56 -2.04
N GLY A 189 -21.56 9.27 -2.65
CA GLY A 189 -21.61 8.45 -3.85
C GLY A 189 -22.82 8.77 -4.71
N ASN A 190 -23.04 7.96 -5.73
CA ASN A 190 -24.21 8.12 -6.60
C ASN A 190 -25.53 7.72 -5.93
N GLN A 191 -25.47 6.97 -4.83
CA GLN A 191 -26.65 6.43 -4.13
C GLN A 191 -27.00 7.17 -2.84
N CYS A 192 -26.03 7.87 -2.24
CA CYS A 192 -26.21 8.59 -0.99
C CYS A 192 -25.20 9.74 -0.85
N GLY A 193 -25.53 10.71 -0.01
CA GLY A 193 -24.65 11.80 0.37
C GLY A 193 -23.71 11.42 1.51
N TYR A 194 -22.84 12.36 1.83
CA TYR A 194 -21.91 12.24 2.95
C TYR A 194 -22.67 12.09 4.28
N ASP A 195 -22.23 11.17 5.13
CA ASP A 195 -22.86 10.78 6.42
C ASP A 195 -24.26 10.13 6.32
N ASP A 196 -24.76 9.87 5.12
CA ASP A 196 -25.98 9.08 4.96
C ASP A 196 -25.73 7.64 5.43
N PRO A 197 -26.70 6.98 6.10
CA PRO A 197 -26.55 5.63 6.63
C PRO A 197 -26.01 4.64 5.59
N GLU A 198 -26.53 4.67 4.36
CA GLU A 198 -26.16 3.79 3.25
C GLU A 198 -24.70 3.96 2.79
N CYS A 199 -24.10 5.14 2.99
CA CYS A 199 -22.71 5.43 2.66
C CYS A 199 -21.80 5.41 3.92
N THR A 200 -22.34 4.99 5.07
CA THR A 200 -21.62 5.00 6.35
C THR A 200 -21.49 3.60 6.94
N SER A 201 -20.26 3.22 7.30
CA SER A 201 -19.98 2.00 8.06
C SER A 201 -19.29 2.30 9.38
N LEU A 202 -19.29 1.33 10.29
CA LEU A 202 -18.54 1.38 11.54
C LEU A 202 -17.22 0.62 11.36
N ALA A 203 -16.15 1.35 11.01
CA ALA A 203 -14.85 0.80 10.69
C ALA A 203 -13.95 0.72 11.93
N LEU A 204 -13.35 -0.45 12.17
CA LEU A 204 -12.36 -0.66 13.22
C LEU A 204 -11.00 -0.09 12.78
N VAL A 205 -10.70 1.11 13.28
CA VAL A 205 -9.53 1.91 12.87
C VAL A 205 -8.23 1.18 13.22
N GLY A 206 -7.30 1.15 12.27
CA GLY A 206 -5.97 0.56 12.44
C GLY A 206 -5.96 -0.98 12.49
N SER A 207 -7.09 -1.62 12.21
CA SER A 207 -7.20 -3.07 12.32
C SER A 207 -6.32 -3.81 11.31
N ARG A 208 -5.42 -4.67 11.82
CA ARG A 208 -4.58 -5.53 10.99
C ARG A 208 -5.30 -6.84 10.66
N GLY A 209 -5.65 -7.02 9.40
CA GLY A 209 -6.24 -8.25 8.88
C GLY A 209 -5.83 -8.44 7.42
N SER A 210 -5.74 -9.68 6.96
CA SER A 210 -5.30 -9.97 5.59
C SER A 210 -6.35 -9.62 4.52
N ASN A 211 -7.62 -9.48 4.92
CA ASN A 211 -8.72 -9.07 4.07
C ASN A 211 -9.60 -8.08 4.84
N THR A 212 -10.33 -7.23 4.13
CA THR A 212 -11.49 -6.53 4.68
C THR A 212 -12.57 -7.55 5.03
N GLU A 213 -13.10 -7.48 6.25
CA GLU A 213 -14.22 -8.26 6.72
C GLU A 213 -15.38 -7.35 7.13
N SER A 214 -16.59 -7.77 6.79
CA SER A 214 -17.85 -7.10 7.07
C SER A 214 -18.70 -7.98 7.98
N PHE A 215 -19.35 -7.40 9.00
CA PHE A 215 -20.25 -8.12 9.89
C PHE A 215 -21.68 -8.13 9.33
N ILE A 216 -22.07 -9.21 8.67
CA ILE A 216 -23.34 -9.35 7.95
C ILE A 216 -24.07 -10.60 8.48
N ASN A 217 -25.38 -10.49 8.74
CA ASN A 217 -26.21 -11.59 9.24
C ASN A 217 -25.65 -12.29 10.50
N GLY A 218 -25.00 -11.52 11.39
CA GLY A 218 -24.44 -12.03 12.64
C GLY A 218 -23.08 -12.73 12.49
N GLN A 219 -22.42 -12.64 11.33
CA GLN A 219 -21.13 -13.28 11.07
C GLN A 219 -20.16 -12.33 10.37
N TRP A 220 -18.86 -12.49 10.65
CA TRP A 220 -17.80 -11.85 9.86
C TRP A 220 -17.64 -12.59 8.53
N THR A 221 -17.60 -11.85 7.43
CA THR A 221 -17.46 -12.37 6.07
C THR A 221 -16.58 -11.43 5.24
N THR A 222 -15.94 -11.93 4.19
CA THR A 222 -15.21 -11.11 3.21
C THR A 222 -16.13 -10.60 2.09
N ALA A 223 -17.46 -10.71 2.28
CA ALA A 223 -18.41 -10.11 1.35
C ALA A 223 -18.33 -8.58 1.47
N GLU A 224 -18.23 -7.93 0.32
CA GLU A 224 -18.25 -6.48 0.21
C GLU A 224 -19.72 -6.01 0.25
N PRO A 225 -20.13 -5.26 1.29
CA PRO A 225 -21.44 -4.62 1.29
C PRO A 225 -21.46 -3.53 0.22
N ASP A 226 -22.58 -3.43 -0.49
CA ASP A 226 -22.82 -2.36 -1.46
C ASP A 226 -23.94 -1.49 -0.90
N HIS A 227 -23.55 -0.32 -0.38
CA HIS A 227 -24.46 0.67 0.20
C HIS A 227 -25.40 0.12 1.30
N VAL A 228 -24.87 -0.73 2.18
CA VAL A 228 -25.64 -1.31 3.30
C VAL A 228 -25.40 -0.50 4.58
N PRO A 229 -26.46 0.00 5.24
CA PRO A 229 -26.30 0.89 6.38
C PRO A 229 -25.53 0.31 7.57
N TYR A 230 -24.58 1.10 8.09
CA TYR A 230 -23.86 0.87 9.35
C TYR A 230 -23.28 -0.54 9.52
N VAL A 231 -22.81 -1.14 8.43
CA VAL A 231 -22.09 -2.41 8.50
C VAL A 231 -20.82 -2.20 9.31
N ARG A 232 -20.53 -3.12 10.23
CA ARG A 232 -19.25 -3.08 10.97
C ARG A 232 -18.18 -3.69 10.09
N GLN A 233 -17.07 -3.00 9.90
CA GLN A 233 -15.97 -3.43 9.04
C GLN A 233 -14.63 -3.40 9.76
N ARG A 234 -13.73 -4.30 9.38
CA ARG A 234 -12.36 -4.41 9.94
C ARG A 234 -11.40 -5.06 8.94
N GLY A 235 -10.11 -5.07 9.27
CA GLY A 235 -9.06 -5.67 8.47
C GLY A 235 -8.46 -4.71 7.45
N GLU A 236 -7.40 -5.17 6.78
CA GLU A 236 -6.65 -4.40 5.77
C GLU A 236 -6.31 -2.96 6.20
N CYS A 237 -5.94 -2.77 7.47
CA CYS A 237 -5.45 -1.52 8.02
C CYS A 237 -6.38 -0.34 7.74
N TYR A 238 -7.67 -0.56 8.03
CA TYR A 238 -8.73 0.43 7.81
C TYR A 238 -8.37 1.81 8.41
N GLY A 239 -8.39 2.84 7.58
CA GLY A 239 -8.00 4.21 7.92
C GLY A 239 -6.53 4.53 7.72
N ASN A 240 -5.71 3.57 7.29
CA ASN A 240 -4.31 3.82 6.94
C ASN A 240 -4.20 4.56 5.60
N CYS A 241 -3.38 5.61 5.57
CA CYS A 241 -3.06 6.31 4.35
C CYS A 241 -2.06 5.51 3.51
N GLY A 242 -2.47 5.22 2.27
CA GLY A 242 -1.73 4.38 1.34
C GLY A 242 -2.33 2.99 1.20
N GLY A 243 -1.71 2.18 0.34
CA GLY A 243 -2.22 0.85 0.02
C GLY A 243 -1.87 -0.21 1.06
N GLY A 244 -2.88 -0.95 1.50
CA GLY A 244 -2.73 -2.16 2.32
C GLY A 244 -2.19 -1.91 3.72
N CYS A 245 -1.66 -2.97 4.33
CA CYS A 245 -1.09 -2.94 5.68
C CYS A 245 0.44 -2.81 5.66
N PRO A 246 1.02 -1.70 6.12
CA PRO A 246 2.47 -1.56 6.20
C PRO A 246 3.07 -2.48 7.27
N SER A 247 4.34 -2.88 7.09
CA SER A 247 5.09 -3.72 8.04
C SER A 247 5.54 -3.02 9.34
N GLY A 248 5.08 -1.80 9.58
CA GLY A 248 5.39 -0.99 10.77
C GLY A 248 4.23 -0.05 11.08
N ASN A 249 4.47 1.06 11.76
CA ASN A 249 3.41 1.99 12.15
C ASN A 249 2.57 2.45 10.94
N GLN A 250 1.26 2.57 11.17
CA GLN A 250 0.25 3.05 10.23
C GLN A 250 0.16 4.58 10.28
N ILE A 251 -0.30 5.20 9.19
CA ILE A 251 -0.64 6.62 9.13
C ILE A 251 -2.16 6.69 9.15
N LEU A 252 -2.75 6.91 10.32
CA LEU A 252 -4.21 6.85 10.47
C LEU A 252 -4.82 8.24 10.40
N THR A 253 -5.70 8.49 9.43
CA THR A 253 -6.39 9.78 9.27
C THR A 253 -7.85 9.63 8.84
N ARG A 254 -8.62 10.71 9.01
CA ARG A 254 -10.03 10.77 8.60
C ARG A 254 -10.21 10.59 7.09
N ASP A 255 -9.42 11.26 6.27
CA ASP A 255 -9.64 11.23 4.82
C ASP A 255 -9.29 9.85 4.26
N CYS A 256 -8.27 9.20 4.80
CA CYS A 256 -7.91 7.83 4.44
C CYS A 256 -8.97 6.82 4.91
N LEU A 257 -9.59 7.04 6.09
CA LEU A 257 -10.71 6.24 6.59
C LEU A 257 -11.95 6.34 5.70
N ASN A 258 -12.27 7.54 5.22
CA ASN A 258 -13.40 7.79 4.33
C ASN A 258 -13.15 7.24 2.92
N HIS A 259 -11.94 7.43 2.38
CA HIS A 259 -11.55 6.83 1.11
C HIS A 259 -11.60 5.30 1.15
N ASP A 260 -11.11 4.68 2.23
CA ASP A 260 -11.27 3.24 2.46
C ASP A 260 -12.74 2.83 2.43
N GLN A 261 -13.62 3.63 3.05
CA GLN A 261 -15.06 3.38 3.03
C GLN A 261 -15.63 3.42 1.62
N CYS A 262 -15.28 4.43 0.83
CA CYS A 262 -15.74 4.53 -0.54
C CYS A 262 -15.39 3.25 -1.33
N VAL A 263 -14.14 2.82 -1.26
CA VAL A 263 -13.67 1.62 -1.97
C VAL A 263 -14.27 0.31 -1.43
N ARG A 264 -14.59 0.23 -0.13
CA ARG A 264 -15.08 -1.01 0.51
C ARG A 264 -16.61 -1.07 0.61
N ASN A 265 -17.32 -0.07 0.06
CA ASN A 265 -18.78 0.03 0.02
C ASN A 265 -19.35 -0.01 -1.40
N GLY A 266 -18.75 -0.81 -2.30
CA GLY A 266 -19.27 -1.04 -3.65
C GLY A 266 -18.63 -0.19 -4.75
N HIS A 267 -17.50 0.47 -4.48
CA HIS A 267 -16.74 1.22 -5.49
C HIS A 267 -15.35 0.65 -5.71
N SER A 268 -14.81 0.82 -6.91
CA SER A 268 -13.42 0.46 -7.16
C SER A 268 -12.49 1.62 -6.80
N LEU A 269 -11.27 1.31 -6.37
CA LEU A 269 -10.17 2.27 -6.20
C LEU A 269 -10.06 3.27 -7.36
N ALA A 270 -10.16 2.79 -8.60
CA ALA A 270 -10.19 3.65 -9.79
C ALA A 270 -11.63 3.96 -10.22
N SER A 271 -12.36 4.70 -9.40
CA SER A 271 -13.70 5.17 -9.74
C SER A 271 -13.84 6.66 -9.47
N GLY A 272 -14.57 7.33 -10.36
CA GLY A 272 -14.90 8.76 -10.21
C GLY A 272 -15.56 9.13 -8.89
N TRP A 273 -16.17 8.16 -8.19
CA TRP A 273 -16.85 8.34 -6.90
C TRP A 273 -15.87 8.47 -5.73
N CYS A 274 -14.73 7.76 -5.77
CA CYS A 274 -13.75 7.83 -4.69
C CYS A 274 -12.63 8.82 -4.98
N ASN A 275 -12.68 9.51 -6.12
CA ASN A 275 -11.56 10.31 -6.59
C ASN A 275 -11.35 11.59 -5.78
N ASP A 276 -12.43 12.25 -5.37
CA ASP A 276 -12.40 13.40 -4.49
C ASP A 276 -11.88 13.01 -3.10
N ASP A 277 -12.46 11.97 -2.48
CA ASP A 277 -11.95 11.39 -1.24
C ASP A 277 -10.46 11.03 -1.37
N PHE A 278 -10.06 10.36 -2.46
CA PHE A 278 -8.66 10.04 -2.71
C PHE A 278 -7.81 11.31 -2.82
N THR A 279 -8.29 12.37 -3.47
CA THR A 279 -7.52 13.61 -3.60
C THR A 279 -7.26 14.28 -2.25
N TYR A 280 -8.16 14.13 -1.28
CA TYR A 280 -7.96 14.60 0.10
C TYR A 280 -6.90 13.78 0.84
N THR A 281 -6.68 12.51 0.49
CA THR A 281 -5.65 11.69 1.17
C THR A 281 -4.20 12.07 0.87
N PHE A 282 -3.94 12.96 -0.11
CA PHE A 282 -2.58 13.23 -0.57
C PHE A 282 -1.71 13.91 0.50
N ASP A 283 -2.21 14.96 1.15
CA ASP A 283 -1.47 15.65 2.19
C ASP A 283 -1.43 14.83 3.48
N ASP A 284 -2.45 14.02 3.74
CA ASP A 284 -2.46 13.03 4.82
C ASP A 284 -1.31 12.01 4.64
N ALA A 285 -1.24 11.34 3.49
CA ALA A 285 -0.21 10.35 3.21
C ALA A 285 1.22 10.92 3.30
N ILE A 286 1.40 12.19 2.90
CA ILE A 286 2.72 12.83 2.87
C ILE A 286 3.11 13.42 4.23
N PHE A 287 2.17 14.08 4.93
CA PHE A 287 2.49 14.92 6.10
C PHE A 287 1.93 14.42 7.42
N ALA A 288 0.93 13.54 7.44
CA ALA A 288 0.41 13.01 8.70
C ALA A 288 1.46 12.14 9.40
N PRO A 289 1.58 12.23 10.73
CA PRO A 289 2.52 11.43 11.49
C PRO A 289 2.12 9.96 11.45
N GLU A 290 3.10 9.07 11.58
CA GLU A 290 2.81 7.67 11.89
C GLU A 290 2.26 7.56 13.32
N CYS A 291 1.36 6.62 13.54
CA CYS A 291 0.76 6.34 14.83
C CYS A 291 1.57 5.28 15.58
N PRO A 292 2.29 5.63 16.66
CA PRO A 292 3.17 4.68 17.34
C PRO A 292 2.39 3.52 17.97
N GLY A 293 2.92 2.30 17.84
CA GLY A 293 2.35 1.09 18.46
C GLY A 293 1.25 0.42 17.63
N THR A 294 1.10 0.86 16.37
CA THR A 294 0.16 0.28 15.41
C THR A 294 0.82 -0.79 14.53
N ASP A 295 2.06 -1.20 14.82
CA ASP A 295 2.88 -2.19 14.08
C ASP A 295 2.52 -3.66 14.35
#